data_AF-A0A7V8VY54-F1
#
_entry.id   AF-A0A7V8VY54-F1
#
_cell.length_a   1.000
_cell.length_b   1.000
_cell.length_c   1.000
_cell.angle_alpha   90.00
_cell.angle_beta   90.00
_cell.angle_gamma   90.00
#
_symmetry.space_group_name_H-M   'P 1'
#
loop_
_entity.id
_entity.type
_entity.pdbx_description
1 polymer ?
#
loop_
_entity_poly.entity_id
_entity_poly.type
_entity_poly.pdbx_seq_one_letter_code
_entity_poly.pdbx_strand_id
1 'polypeptide(L)' 'PAGTPLEQGAVYLDLNDRDRGDFKATGGQIVEPSDRIVAKKATDYELWNKLTGVERPS' A
#
# COMPACT_ATOMS: atom_id res chain seq x y z
N PRO A 1 -1.03 -6.74 -9.21
CA PRO A 1 -1.19 -8.17 -9.54
C PRO A 1 0.01 -8.96 -9.02
N ALA A 2 -0.07 -10.28 -8.90
CA ALA A 2 1.12 -11.09 -8.60
C ALA A 2 2.21 -10.88 -9.67
N GLY A 3 3.48 -10.93 -9.27
CA GLY A 3 4.62 -10.65 -10.15
C GLY A 3 4.82 -9.17 -10.48
N THR A 4 3.99 -8.26 -9.97
CA THR A 4 4.18 -6.82 -10.16
C THR A 4 5.35 -6.34 -9.30
N PRO A 5 6.39 -5.71 -9.88
CA PRO A 5 7.45 -5.09 -9.09
C PRO A 5 6.91 -3.85 -8.38
N LEU A 6 7.25 -3.69 -7.10
CA LEU A 6 6.96 -2.46 -6.38
C LEU A 6 7.93 -1.37 -6.82
N GLU A 7 7.39 -0.18 -7.05
CA GLU A 7 8.17 0.98 -7.45
C GLU A 7 8.96 1.50 -6.25
N GLN A 8 10.28 1.58 -6.39
CA GLN A 8 11.14 2.11 -5.35
C GLN A 8 10.72 3.53 -4.96
N GLY A 9 10.53 3.74 -3.66
CA GLY A 9 10.13 5.01 -3.10
C GLY A 9 8.62 5.26 -3.06
N ALA A 10 7.80 4.44 -3.71
CA ALA A 10 6.34 4.51 -3.60
C ALA A 10 5.85 3.93 -2.26
N VAL A 11 4.68 4.41 -1.83
CA VAL A 11 4.03 4.01 -0.57
C VAL A 11 2.91 3.00 -0.87
N TYR A 12 2.88 1.95 -0.05
CA TYR A 12 1.99 0.82 -0.20
C TYR A 12 1.37 0.44 1.15
N LEU A 13 0.22 -0.22 1.10
CA LEU A 13 -0.45 -0.83 2.25
C LEU A 13 -0.67 -2.31 1.95
N ASP A 14 -0.35 -3.17 2.92
CA ASP A 14 -0.73 -4.58 2.88
C ASP A 14 -2.08 -4.75 3.57
N LEU A 15 -3.11 -5.15 2.82
CA LEU A 15 -4.44 -5.38 3.37
C LEU A 15 -4.53 -6.65 4.22
N ASN A 16 -3.55 -7.55 4.14
CA ASN A 16 -3.46 -8.72 5.01
C ASN A 16 -3.00 -8.36 6.43
N ASP A 17 -2.29 -7.24 6.60
CA ASP A 17 -1.77 -6.74 7.87
C ASP A 17 -1.87 -5.20 7.93
N ARG A 18 -3.10 -4.72 8.11
CA ARG A 18 -3.38 -3.28 8.14
C ARG A 18 -2.81 -2.58 9.37
N ASP A 19 -2.64 -3.30 10.48
CA ASP A 19 -2.18 -2.75 11.76
C ASP A 19 -0.68 -2.42 11.72
N ARG A 20 0.09 -3.10 10.88
CA ARG A 20 1.49 -2.75 10.59
C ARG A 20 1.65 -1.37 9.94
N GLY A 21 0.58 -0.82 9.37
CA GLY A 21 0.57 0.47 8.70
C GLY A 21 1.15 0.43 7.28
N ASP A 22 1.19 1.60 6.64
CA ASP A 22 1.77 1.74 5.32
C ASP A 22 3.30 1.62 5.36
N PHE A 23 3.88 1.17 4.23
CA PHE A 23 5.31 1.03 4.08
C PHE A 23 5.78 1.65 2.76
N LYS A 24 7.03 2.14 2.76
CA LYS A 24 7.71 2.63 1.57
C LYS A 24 8.50 1.50 0.94
N ALA A 25 8.30 1.24 -0.35
CA ALA A 25 9.10 0.25 -1.06
C ALA A 25 10.55 0.71 -1.21
N THR A 26 11.50 -0.18 -0.92
CA THR A 26 12.94 0.11 -0.98
C THR A 26 13.59 -0.34 -2.28
N GLY A 27 12.83 -1.00 -3.16
CA GLY A 27 13.30 -1.56 -4.43
C GLY A 27 13.53 -3.07 -4.35
N GLY A 28 13.39 -3.76 -5.48
CA GLY A 28 13.59 -5.22 -5.60
C GLY A 28 12.45 -6.09 -5.05
N GLN A 29 11.40 -5.48 -4.48
CA GLN A 29 10.23 -6.19 -3.95
C GLN A 29 9.26 -6.53 -5.09
N ILE A 30 8.69 -7.73 -5.05
CA ILE A 30 7.70 -8.23 -6.01
C ILE A 30 6.46 -8.65 -5.23
N VAL A 31 5.27 -8.32 -5.76
CA VAL A 31 3.99 -8.73 -5.18
C VAL A 31 3.81 -10.24 -5.38
N GLU A 32 3.61 -10.97 -4.29
CA GLU A 32 3.33 -12.40 -4.32
C GLU A 32 1.83 -12.69 -4.56
N PRO A 33 1.44 -13.90 -5.01
CA PRO A 33 0.04 -14.24 -5.24
C PRO A 33 -0.89 -14.08 -4.03
N SER A 34 -0.36 -14.30 -2.83
CA SER A 34 -1.09 -14.13 -1.56
C SER A 34 -1.23 -12.67 -1.14
N ASP A 35 -0.41 -11.78 -1.68
CA ASP A 35 -0.36 -10.41 -1.20
C ASP A 35 -1.60 -9.63 -1.64
N ARG A 36 -2.00 -8.68 -0.80
CA ARG A 36 -3.09 -7.75 -1.07
C ARG A 36 -2.55 -6.34 -0.93
N ILE A 37 -1.64 -5.98 -1.84
CA ILE A 37 -0.95 -4.68 -1.81
C ILE A 37 -1.74 -3.62 -2.58
N VAL A 38 -1.99 -2.49 -1.92
CA VAL A 38 -2.56 -1.28 -2.52
C VAL A 38 -1.51 -0.19 -2.59
N ALA A 39 -1.36 0.45 -3.75
CA ALA A 39 -0.45 1.57 -3.93
C ALA A 39 -1.16 2.90 -3.61
N LYS A 40 -0.55 3.74 -2.79
CA LYS A 40 -1.11 5.06 -2.43
C LYS A 40 -1.39 5.92 -3.64
N LYS A 41 -0.45 5.96 -4.60
CA LYS A 41 -0.56 6.79 -5.82
C LYS A 41 -1.70 6.38 -6.76
N ALA A 42 -2.20 5.15 -6.63
CA ALA A 42 -3.27 4.60 -7.46
C ALA A 42 -4.61 4.54 -6.69
N THR A 43 -4.65 5.12 -5.49
CA THR A 43 -5.81 5.15 -4.60
C THR A 43 -6.18 6.61 -4.36
N ASP A 44 -7.46 6.94 -4.42
CA ASP A 44 -7.90 8.28 -4.08
C ASP A 44 -7.65 8.60 -2.60
N TYR A 45 -7.62 9.89 -2.29
CA TYR A 45 -7.24 10.38 -0.97
C TYR A 45 -8.20 9.90 0.14
N GLU A 46 -9.50 9.94 -0.11
CA GLU A 46 -10.51 9.55 0.88
C GLU A 46 -10.44 8.05 1.17
N LEU A 47 -10.31 7.22 0.13
CA LEU A 47 -10.16 5.79 0.28
C LEU A 47 -8.85 5.44 0.99
N TRP A 48 -7.75 6.12 0.66
CA TRP A 48 -6.47 5.89 1.33
C TRP A 48 -6.54 6.16 2.85
N ASN A 49 -7.16 7.27 3.24
CA ASN A 49 -7.36 7.61 4.66
C ASN A 49 -8.22 6.57 5.38
N LYS A 50 -9.31 6.09 4.74
CA LYS A 50 -10.16 5.01 5.28
C LYS A 50 -9.38 3.70 5.45
N LEU A 51 -8.55 3.34 4.48
CA LEU A 51 -7.76 2.10 4.51
C LEU A 51 -6.71 2.10 5.62
N THR A 52 -6.03 3.24 5.80
CA THR A 52 -4.96 3.40 6.79
C THR A 52 -5.45 3.74 8.20
N GLY A 53 -6.77 3.94 8.40
CA GLY A 53 -7.33 4.32 9.70
C GLY A 53 -6.90 5.72 10.16
N VAL A 54 -6.31 6.50 9.25
CA VAL A 54 -5.90 7.88 9.51
C VAL A 54 -7.13 8.75 9.27
N GLU A 55 -7.97 8.93 10.30
CA GLU A 55 -8.93 10.04 10.34
C GLU A 55 -8.13 11.35 10.48
N ARG A 56 -7.62 11.87 9.37
CA ARG A 56 -7.14 13.25 9.29
C ARG A 56 -8.27 14.10 8.71
N PRO A 57 -8.79 15.09 9.45
CA PRO A 57 -9.65 16.10 8.84
C PRO A 57 -8.82 16.83 7.78
N SER A 58 -9.38 16.91 6.58
CA SER A 58 -8.88 17.72 5.45
C SER A 58 -8.92 19.21 5.75
#